data_AF-A0A958K2R1-F1
#
_entry.id   AF-A0A958K2R1-F1
#
_cell.length_a   1.000
_cell.length_b   1.000
_cell.length_c   1.000
_cell.angle_alpha   90.00
_cell.angle_beta   90.00
_cell.angle_gamma   90.00
#
_symmetry.space_group_name_H-M   'P 1'
#
loop_
_entity.id
_entity.type
_entity.pdbx_description
1 polymer ?
#
loop_
_entity_poly.entity_id
_entity_poly.type
_entity_poly.pdbx_seq_one_letter_code
_entity_poly.pdbx_strand_id
1 'polypeptide(L)'
;MSTAEKIHFCSSLSRDYATIGRELLEYEASSLGPQLAFRNFREGVVFVSIAVLETYLEDLLDSDVLEERLYIGDVKPSSFRQNMTLGLLASFAVCVGLSLFFNLLPVLAGAALLGIGSLVTYYICFISPKGKLVRRMGFAKVVSKEISRRRGIDDQGRRPAKQILEDWFSRASGTGSLVGAAKITIH
;
A
#
# COMPACT_ATOMS: atom_id res chain seq x y z
N MET A 1 32.45 -13.61 14.53
CA MET A 1 31.83 -13.28 13.23
C MET A 1 32.83 -12.44 12.44
N SER A 2 33.42 -13.02 11.39
CA SER A 2 34.50 -12.39 10.61
C SER A 2 33.93 -11.31 9.67
N THR A 3 34.71 -10.28 9.33
CA THR A 3 34.29 -9.21 8.41
C THR A 3 33.83 -9.74 7.04
N ALA A 4 34.41 -10.85 6.56
CA ALA A 4 34.00 -11.51 5.32
C ALA A 4 32.60 -12.15 5.41
N GLU A 5 32.26 -12.71 6.57
CA GLU A 5 30.96 -13.33 6.84
C GLU A 5 29.83 -12.28 6.84
N LYS A 6 30.13 -11.08 7.36
CA LYS A 6 29.21 -9.94 7.38
C LYS A 6 28.91 -9.41 5.97
N ILE A 7 29.91 -9.36 5.09
CA ILE A 7 29.74 -8.90 3.70
C ILE A 7 28.89 -9.90 2.91
N HIS A 8 29.14 -11.20 3.06
CA HIS A 8 28.38 -12.23 2.36
C HIS A 8 26.91 -12.26 2.81
N PHE A 9 26.65 -12.11 4.12
CA PHE A 9 25.30 -12.01 4.67
C PHE A 9 24.52 -10.81 4.12
N CYS A 10 25.15 -9.63 4.02
CA CYS A 10 24.52 -8.44 3.45
C CYS A 10 24.15 -8.61 1.96
N SER A 11 24.99 -9.29 1.17
CA SER A 11 24.71 -9.51 -0.24
C SER A 11 23.53 -10.47 -0.49
N SER A 12 23.42 -11.53 0.32
CA SER A 12 22.30 -12.48 0.23
C SER A 12 20.99 -11.82 0.65
N LEU A 13 20.99 -11.07 1.76
CA LEU A 13 19.80 -10.39 2.26
C LEU A 13 19.25 -9.37 1.25
N SER A 14 20.13 -8.57 0.65
CA SER A 14 19.75 -7.61 -0.38
C SER A 14 19.13 -8.28 -1.62
N ARG A 15 19.66 -9.44 -2.03
CA ARG A 15 19.10 -10.22 -3.15
C ARG A 15 17.72 -10.77 -2.83
N ASP A 16 17.51 -11.26 -1.62
CA ASP A 16 16.20 -11.77 -1.19
C ASP A 16 15.18 -10.63 -1.11
N TYR A 17 15.57 -9.47 -0.59
CA TYR A 17 14.74 -8.25 -0.57
C TYR A 17 14.34 -7.82 -1.99
N ALA A 18 15.31 -7.79 -2.91
CA ALA A 18 15.04 -7.46 -4.30
C ALA A 18 14.10 -8.46 -4.97
N THR A 19 14.22 -9.75 -4.61
CA THR A 19 13.33 -10.80 -5.10
C THR A 19 11.91 -10.56 -4.60
N ILE A 20 11.72 -10.38 -3.28
CA ILE A 20 10.39 -10.10 -2.70
C ILE A 20 9.76 -8.84 -3.33
N GLY A 21 10.53 -7.75 -3.43
CA GLY A 21 10.06 -6.49 -4.02
C GLY A 21 9.58 -6.68 -5.45
N ARG A 22 10.36 -7.36 -6.31
CA ARG A 22 9.96 -7.64 -7.69
C ARG A 22 8.67 -8.46 -7.78
N GLU A 23 8.55 -9.54 -7.01
CA GLU A 23 7.34 -10.38 -7.05
C GLU A 23 6.10 -9.62 -6.55
N LEU A 24 6.25 -8.68 -5.61
CA LEU A 24 5.16 -7.80 -5.18
C LEU A 24 4.74 -6.80 -6.26
N LEU A 25 5.71 -6.26 -7.01
CA LEU A 25 5.41 -5.40 -8.16
C LEU A 25 4.69 -6.18 -9.26
N GLU A 26 5.09 -7.42 -9.53
CA GLU A 26 4.41 -8.30 -10.49
C GLU A 26 3.01 -8.69 -10.01
N TYR A 27 2.83 -8.93 -8.71
CA TYR A 27 1.52 -9.15 -8.10
C TYR A 27 0.59 -7.96 -8.33
N GLU A 28 1.06 -6.73 -8.12
CA GLU A 28 0.28 -5.51 -8.34
C GLU A 28 -0.01 -5.25 -9.83
N ALA A 29 0.97 -5.48 -10.70
CA ALA A 29 0.83 -5.30 -12.14
C ALA A 29 -0.01 -6.40 -12.82
N SER A 30 -0.31 -7.49 -12.11
CA SER A 30 -1.05 -8.62 -12.64
C SER A 30 -2.48 -8.23 -12.99
N SER A 31 -2.86 -8.47 -14.25
CA SER A 31 -4.26 -8.41 -14.69
C SER A 31 -5.06 -9.66 -14.30
N LEU A 32 -4.39 -10.66 -13.71
CA LEU A 32 -4.98 -11.92 -13.28
C LEU A 32 -5.79 -11.70 -11.99
N GLY A 33 -6.80 -12.54 -11.77
CA GLY A 33 -7.58 -12.49 -10.53
C GLY A 33 -6.70 -12.64 -9.28
N PRO A 34 -7.12 -12.09 -8.12
CA PRO A 34 -6.28 -11.94 -6.93
C PRO A 34 -5.72 -13.26 -6.38
N GLN A 35 -6.42 -14.37 -6.60
CA GLN A 35 -5.96 -15.70 -6.20
C GLN A 35 -4.80 -16.20 -7.06
N LEU A 36 -4.85 -15.96 -8.37
CA LEU A 36 -3.81 -16.41 -9.31
C LEU A 36 -2.57 -15.54 -9.17
N ALA A 37 -2.74 -14.22 -9.03
CA ALA A 37 -1.65 -13.30 -8.73
C ALA A 37 -0.93 -13.71 -7.43
N PHE A 38 -1.69 -14.06 -6.38
CA PHE A 38 -1.11 -14.51 -5.11
C PHE A 38 -0.34 -15.84 -5.24
N ARG A 39 -0.85 -16.75 -6.08
CA ARG A 39 -0.15 -18.01 -6.37
C ARG A 39 1.18 -17.75 -7.07
N ASN A 40 1.22 -16.86 -8.05
CA ASN A 40 2.46 -16.52 -8.76
C ASN A 40 3.48 -15.89 -7.80
N PHE A 41 3.04 -14.94 -6.96
CA PHE A 41 3.87 -14.37 -5.91
C PHE A 41 4.49 -15.46 -5.02
N ARG A 42 3.68 -16.42 -4.55
CA ARG A 42 4.14 -17.54 -3.72
C ARG A 42 5.21 -18.37 -4.42
N GLU A 43 5.02 -18.67 -5.70
CA GLU A 43 5.99 -19.44 -6.49
C GLU A 43 7.31 -18.67 -6.64
N GLY A 44 7.25 -17.34 -6.83
CA GLY A 44 8.43 -16.47 -6.91
C GLY A 44 9.22 -16.36 -5.60
N VAL A 45 8.55 -16.34 -4.44
CA VAL A 45 9.22 -16.22 -3.14
C VAL A 45 9.49 -17.54 -2.43
N VAL A 46 9.25 -18.70 -3.06
CA VAL A 46 9.30 -20.02 -2.39
C VAL A 46 10.64 -20.31 -1.72
N PHE A 47 11.74 -19.84 -2.30
CA PHE A 47 13.10 -20.07 -1.80
C PHE A 47 13.58 -19.05 -0.77
N VAL A 48 12.83 -17.96 -0.57
CA VAL A 48 13.15 -16.94 0.44
C VAL A 48 12.84 -17.50 1.83
N SER A 49 13.73 -17.32 2.81
CA SER A 49 13.48 -17.83 4.16
C SER A 49 12.34 -17.07 4.87
N ILE A 50 11.66 -17.74 5.80
CA ILE A 50 10.57 -17.12 6.59
C ILE A 50 11.09 -15.92 7.40
N ALA A 51 12.28 -16.02 7.99
CA ALA A 51 12.88 -14.94 8.76
C ALA A 51 13.09 -13.68 7.91
N VAL A 52 13.52 -13.84 6.66
CA VAL A 52 13.71 -12.71 5.73
C VAL A 52 12.37 -12.07 5.34
N LEU A 53 11.32 -12.88 5.12
CA LEU A 53 9.97 -12.37 4.86
C LEU A 53 9.42 -11.57 6.06
N GLU A 54 9.74 -11.99 7.29
CA GLU A 54 9.31 -11.30 8.52
C GLU A 54 10.03 -9.96 8.68
N THR A 55 11.35 -9.92 8.52
CA THR A 55 12.09 -8.64 8.53
C THR A 55 11.61 -7.72 7.41
N TYR A 56 11.35 -8.25 6.22
CA TYR A 56 10.82 -7.46 5.12
C TYR A 56 9.40 -6.93 5.40
N LEU A 57 8.57 -7.70 6.12
CA LEU A 57 7.24 -7.25 6.57
C LEU A 57 7.35 -6.12 7.60
N GLU A 58 8.29 -6.21 8.54
CA GLU A 58 8.57 -5.14 9.51
C GLU A 58 8.99 -3.85 8.79
N ASP A 59 9.93 -3.95 7.86
CA ASP A 59 10.39 -2.81 7.05
C ASP A 59 9.28 -2.23 6.14
N LEU A 60 8.34 -3.06 5.67
CA LEU A 60 7.16 -2.63 4.91
C LEU A 60 6.19 -1.78 5.74
N LEU A 61 6.08 -2.09 7.03
CA LEU A 61 5.21 -1.41 7.99
C LEU A 61 5.87 -0.17 8.60
N ASP A 62 7.20 -0.08 8.54
CA ASP A 62 7.95 1.11 8.94
C ASP A 62 7.80 2.23 7.90
N SER A 63 7.24 3.36 8.34
CA SER A 63 7.08 4.55 7.50
C SER A 63 8.40 5.25 7.19
N ASP A 64 9.43 5.03 8.00
CA ASP A 64 10.71 5.72 7.89
C ASP A 64 11.64 5.05 6.88
N VAL A 65 11.35 3.80 6.49
CA VAL A 65 12.10 3.07 5.46
C VAL A 65 11.70 3.56 4.06
N LEU A 66 12.70 3.94 3.26
CA LEU A 66 12.52 4.41 1.88
C LEU A 66 12.08 3.27 0.95
N GLU A 67 11.16 3.54 0.02
CA GLU A 67 10.65 2.53 -0.94
C GLU A 67 11.74 1.96 -1.87
N GLU A 68 12.79 2.75 -2.10
CA GLU A 68 13.97 2.35 -2.87
C GLU A 68 14.72 1.20 -2.20
N ARG A 69 14.77 1.18 -0.87
CA ARG A 69 15.40 0.09 -0.09
C ARG A 69 14.56 -1.17 -0.06
N LEU A 70 13.25 -1.01 -0.19
CA LEU A 70 12.29 -2.12 -0.30
C LEU A 70 12.22 -2.68 -1.73
N TYR A 71 12.87 -2.05 -2.72
CA TYR A 71 12.75 -2.41 -4.15
C TYR A 71 11.29 -2.33 -4.66
N ILE A 72 10.46 -1.47 -4.06
CA ILE A 72 9.06 -1.21 -4.44
C ILE A 72 8.92 0.11 -5.22
N GLY A 73 10.05 0.76 -5.51
CA GLY A 73 10.16 2.07 -6.13
C GLY A 73 9.32 2.26 -7.40
N ASP A 74 8.86 3.50 -7.57
CA ASP A 74 7.77 3.95 -8.46
C ASP A 74 7.71 3.21 -9.81
N VAL A 75 6.79 2.25 -9.91
CA VAL A 75 6.18 1.91 -11.20
C VAL A 75 5.50 3.19 -11.66
N LYS A 76 5.94 3.73 -12.82
CA LYS A 76 5.45 4.98 -13.41
C LYS A 76 3.95 5.14 -13.11
N PRO A 77 3.52 6.30 -12.57
CA PRO A 77 2.12 6.51 -12.21
C PRO A 77 1.26 6.12 -13.41
N SER A 78 0.42 5.10 -13.19
CA SER A 78 -0.38 4.47 -14.21
C SER A 78 -1.15 5.52 -15.00
N SER A 79 -1.35 5.25 -16.29
CA SER A 79 -2.09 6.05 -17.27
C SER A 79 -3.43 6.58 -16.72
N PHE A 80 -3.98 5.97 -15.68
CA PHE A 80 -5.11 6.44 -14.90
C PHE A 80 -4.95 7.87 -14.34
N ARG A 81 -3.78 8.24 -13.81
CA ARG A 81 -3.53 9.62 -13.30
C ARG A 81 -3.44 10.65 -14.43
N GLN A 82 -2.88 10.27 -15.57
CA GLN A 82 -2.90 11.10 -16.79
C GLN A 82 -4.33 11.24 -17.36
N ASN A 83 -5.10 10.17 -17.36
CA ASN A 83 -6.48 10.20 -17.85
C ASN A 83 -7.41 11.01 -16.93
N MET A 84 -7.19 10.96 -15.61
CA MET A 84 -7.96 11.76 -14.65
C MET A 84 -7.67 13.26 -14.76
N THR A 85 -6.40 13.63 -14.97
CA THR A 85 -6.03 15.05 -15.19
C THR A 85 -6.56 15.57 -16.53
N LEU A 86 -6.49 14.77 -17.60
CA LEU A 86 -7.12 15.08 -18.90
C LEU A 86 -8.64 15.23 -18.78
N GLY A 87 -9.31 14.36 -18.01
CA GLY A 87 -10.75 14.42 -17.78
C GLY A 87 -11.19 15.70 -17.05
N LEU A 88 -10.43 16.13 -16.05
CA LEU A 88 -10.70 17.39 -15.34
C LEU A 88 -10.47 18.62 -16.25
N LEU A 89 -9.43 18.60 -17.07
CA LEU A 89 -9.11 19.69 -18.01
C LEU A 89 -10.16 19.80 -19.11
N ALA A 90 -10.65 18.66 -19.63
CA ALA A 90 -11.73 18.60 -20.60
C ALA A 90 -13.06 19.12 -20.01
N SER A 91 -13.38 18.72 -18.78
CA SER A 91 -14.58 19.22 -18.07
C SER A 91 -14.52 20.75 -17.89
N PHE A 92 -13.37 21.28 -17.47
CA PHE A 92 -13.18 22.72 -17.31
C PHE A 92 -13.32 23.47 -18.64
N ALA A 93 -12.74 22.94 -19.72
CA ALA A 93 -12.86 23.54 -21.06
C ALA A 93 -14.32 23.57 -21.56
N VAL A 94 -15.11 22.52 -21.29
CA VAL A 94 -16.53 22.47 -21.63
C VAL A 94 -17.33 23.50 -20.83
N CYS A 95 -17.09 23.64 -19.52
CA CYS A 95 -17.73 24.65 -18.69
C CYS A 95 -17.39 26.08 -19.14
N VAL A 96 -16.12 26.37 -19.44
CA VAL A 96 -15.69 27.68 -19.95
C VAL A 96 -16.29 27.96 -21.34
N GLY A 97 -16.32 26.96 -22.23
CA GLY A 97 -16.96 27.07 -23.54
C GLY A 97 -18.44 27.42 -23.45
N LEU A 98 -19.19 26.75 -22.57
CA LEU A 98 -20.62 27.05 -22.30
C LEU A 98 -20.83 28.43 -21.66
N SER A 99 -19.84 28.97 -20.93
CA SER A 99 -19.88 30.31 -20.34
C SER A 99 -19.88 31.43 -21.37
N LEU A 100 -19.22 31.19 -22.51
CA LEU A 100 -19.11 32.18 -23.58
C LEU A 100 -20.43 32.35 -24.36
N PHE A 101 -21.35 31.38 -24.27
CA PHE A 101 -22.63 31.37 -24.98
C PHE A 101 -23.82 31.89 -24.14
N PHE A 102 -23.73 31.94 -22.80
CA PHE A 102 -24.82 32.38 -21.92
C PHE A 102 -24.37 33.50 -20.96
N ASN A 103 -25.31 34.31 -20.47
CA ASN A 103 -25.07 35.48 -19.59
C ASN A 103 -23.91 35.29 -18.59
N LEU A 104 -22.91 36.17 -18.68
CA LEU A 104 -21.56 35.99 -18.11
C LEU A 104 -21.49 35.80 -16.58
N LEU A 105 -22.35 36.48 -15.81
CA LEU A 105 -22.17 36.58 -14.34
C LEU A 105 -22.34 35.26 -13.57
N PRO A 106 -23.46 34.52 -13.70
CA PRO A 106 -23.66 33.27 -12.95
C PRO A 106 -22.70 32.17 -13.40
N VAL A 107 -22.29 32.18 -14.67
CA VAL A 107 -21.38 31.14 -15.18
C VAL A 107 -19.93 31.38 -14.74
N LEU A 108 -19.47 32.64 -14.64
CA LEU A 108 -18.17 32.99 -14.06
C LEU A 108 -18.06 32.56 -12.59
N ALA A 109 -19.12 32.74 -11.79
CA ALA A 109 -19.14 32.29 -10.40
C ALA A 109 -19.06 30.76 -10.28
N GLY A 110 -19.76 30.03 -11.16
CA GLY A 110 -19.68 28.57 -11.25
C GLY A 110 -18.30 28.07 -11.66
N ALA A 111 -17.67 28.71 -12.65
CA ALA A 111 -16.32 28.36 -13.10
C ALA A 111 -15.27 28.61 -12.01
N ALA A 112 -15.40 29.69 -11.23
CA ALA A 112 -14.50 29.98 -10.11
C ALA A 112 -14.62 28.93 -9.00
N LEU A 113 -15.85 28.54 -8.62
CA LEU A 113 -16.09 27.49 -7.62
C LEU A 113 -15.56 26.12 -8.08
N LEU A 114 -15.76 25.77 -9.35
CA LEU A 114 -15.20 24.54 -9.92
C LEU A 114 -13.68 24.56 -9.98
N GLY A 115 -13.07 25.71 -10.30
CA GLY A 115 -11.62 25.90 -10.28
C GLY A 115 -11.03 25.70 -8.89
N ILE A 116 -11.64 26.32 -7.86
CA ILE A 116 -11.21 26.17 -6.47
C ILE A 116 -11.42 24.72 -5.99
N GLY A 117 -12.58 24.12 -6.30
CA GLY A 117 -12.87 22.72 -5.96
C GLY A 117 -11.91 21.75 -6.65
N SER A 118 -11.53 22.02 -7.90
CA SER A 118 -10.52 21.26 -8.64
C SER A 118 -9.14 21.40 -8.01
N LEU A 119 -8.74 22.60 -7.59
CA LEU A 119 -7.46 22.86 -6.92
C LEU A 119 -7.37 22.16 -5.57
N VAL A 120 -8.42 22.23 -4.75
CA VAL A 120 -8.50 21.52 -3.46
C VAL A 120 -8.48 20.01 -3.67
N THR A 121 -9.24 19.51 -4.65
CA THR A 121 -9.24 18.08 -5.01
C THR A 121 -7.86 17.64 -5.51
N TYR A 122 -7.21 18.46 -6.35
CA TYR A 122 -5.86 18.21 -6.82
C TYR A 122 -4.87 18.18 -5.65
N TYR A 123 -4.91 19.15 -4.75
CA TYR A 123 -4.03 19.20 -3.59
C TYR A 123 -4.23 17.97 -2.69
N ILE A 124 -5.48 17.62 -2.37
CA ILE A 124 -5.81 16.43 -1.56
C ILE A 124 -5.42 15.14 -2.27
N CYS A 125 -5.65 14.99 -3.58
CA CYS A 125 -5.33 13.76 -4.31
C CYS A 125 -3.84 13.63 -4.65
N PHE A 126 -3.13 14.74 -4.87
CA PHE A 126 -1.74 14.75 -5.32
C PHE A 126 -0.75 14.78 -4.16
N ILE A 127 -1.07 15.50 -3.08
CA ILE A 127 -0.19 15.60 -1.90
C ILE A 127 -0.50 14.52 -0.86
N SER A 128 -1.67 13.88 -0.91
CA SER A 128 -1.93 12.84 0.08
C SER A 128 -1.07 11.59 -0.19
N PRO A 129 -0.16 11.21 0.72
CA PRO A 129 0.70 10.03 0.61
C PRO A 129 -0.10 8.72 0.74
N LYS A 130 -1.43 8.80 0.83
CA LYS A 130 -2.35 7.67 0.96
C LYS A 130 -2.12 6.60 -0.11
N GLY A 131 -1.73 6.98 -1.33
CA GLY A 131 -1.39 6.01 -2.36
C GLY A 131 -0.25 5.08 -1.96
N LYS A 132 0.84 5.63 -1.41
CA LYS A 132 2.03 4.86 -1.01
C LYS A 132 1.76 4.00 0.22
N LEU A 133 1.11 4.56 1.24
CA LEU A 133 0.75 3.81 2.46
C LEU A 133 -0.26 2.70 2.20
N VAL A 134 -1.30 2.96 1.40
CA VAL A 134 -2.31 1.93 1.05
C VAL A 134 -1.67 0.81 0.25
N ARG A 135 -0.76 1.15 -0.68
CA ARG A 135 0.01 0.18 -1.47
C ARG A 135 0.91 -0.68 -0.59
N ARG A 136 1.69 -0.07 0.31
CA ARG A 136 2.52 -0.79 1.31
C ARG A 136 1.67 -1.72 2.18
N MET A 137 0.52 -1.25 2.64
CA MET A 137 -0.40 -2.07 3.43
C MET A 137 -0.99 -3.23 2.61
N GLY A 138 -1.21 -3.04 1.31
CA GLY A 138 -1.55 -4.10 0.37
C GLY A 138 -0.46 -5.17 0.30
N PHE A 139 0.79 -4.76 0.14
CA PHE A 139 1.94 -5.66 0.13
C PHE A 139 2.16 -6.37 1.47
N ALA A 140 2.05 -5.66 2.58
CA ALA A 140 2.13 -6.24 3.92
C ALA A 140 1.09 -7.35 4.11
N LYS A 141 -0.14 -7.18 3.59
CA LYS A 141 -1.17 -8.24 3.63
C LYS A 141 -0.76 -9.47 2.82
N VAL A 142 -0.18 -9.29 1.64
CA VAL A 142 0.27 -10.39 0.77
C VAL A 142 1.41 -11.16 1.44
N VAL A 143 2.43 -10.46 1.95
CA VAL A 143 3.57 -11.06 2.65
C VAL A 143 3.12 -11.75 3.94
N SER A 144 2.28 -11.09 4.75
CA SER A 144 1.74 -11.64 5.99
C SER A 144 0.94 -12.93 5.74
N LYS A 145 0.16 -12.98 4.66
CA LYS A 145 -0.58 -14.19 4.27
C LYS A 145 0.37 -15.33 3.91
N GLU A 146 1.44 -15.06 3.16
CA GLU A 146 2.42 -16.09 2.82
C GLU A 146 3.20 -16.59 4.06
N ILE A 147 3.54 -15.71 5.00
CA ILE A 147 4.15 -16.11 6.28
C ILE A 147 3.19 -17.01 7.07
N SER A 148 1.93 -16.62 7.18
CA SER A 148 0.89 -17.37 7.90
C SER A 148 0.71 -18.77 7.31
N ARG A 149 0.69 -18.86 5.97
CA ARG A 149 0.66 -20.13 5.23
C ARG A 149 1.84 -21.02 5.57
N ARG A 150 3.07 -20.48 5.54
CA ARG A 150 4.30 -21.27 5.82
C ARG A 150 4.39 -21.73 7.27
N ARG A 151 3.83 -20.95 8.19
CA ARG A 151 3.69 -21.33 9.60
C ARG A 151 2.56 -22.34 9.85
N GLY A 152 1.78 -22.71 8.82
CA GLY A 152 0.66 -23.64 8.94
C GLY A 152 -0.54 -23.07 9.70
N ILE A 153 -0.62 -21.73 9.83
CA ILE A 153 -1.68 -21.05 10.60
C ILE A 153 -3.00 -20.99 9.79
N ASP A 154 -2.93 -21.12 8.46
CA ASP A 154 -4.08 -20.98 7.56
C ASP A 154 -5.15 -22.08 7.71
N ASP A 155 -4.85 -23.20 8.37
CA ASP A 155 -5.81 -24.31 8.56
C ASP A 155 -6.57 -24.29 9.90
N GLN A 156 -6.18 -23.42 10.84
CA GLN A 156 -6.88 -23.30 12.13
C GLN A 156 -7.63 -21.99 12.24
N GLY A 157 -8.82 -21.96 11.63
CA GLY A 157 -9.93 -21.14 12.13
C GLY A 157 -9.70 -19.63 12.18
N ARG A 158 -9.83 -18.99 11.02
CA ARG A 158 -10.54 -17.71 10.86
C ARG A 158 -10.27 -16.67 11.98
N ARG A 159 -9.01 -16.26 12.17
CA ARG A 159 -8.76 -14.86 12.53
C ARG A 159 -8.48 -14.10 11.23
N PRO A 160 -9.50 -13.43 10.65
CA PRO A 160 -9.31 -12.73 9.39
C PRO A 160 -8.22 -11.68 9.60
N ALA A 161 -7.35 -11.47 8.62
CA ALA A 161 -6.32 -10.41 8.62
C ALA A 161 -6.85 -9.03 9.07
N LYS A 162 -8.17 -8.83 8.97
CA LYS A 162 -8.93 -7.73 9.58
C LYS A 162 -8.64 -7.53 11.08
N GLN A 163 -8.54 -8.60 11.88
CA GLN A 163 -8.33 -8.55 13.32
C GLN A 163 -6.90 -8.14 13.69
N ILE A 164 -5.90 -8.60 12.92
CA ILE A 164 -4.50 -8.16 13.04
C ILE A 164 -4.37 -6.69 12.62
N LEU A 165 -5.09 -6.29 11.56
CA LEU A 165 -5.15 -4.90 11.12
C LEU A 165 -5.81 -3.99 12.17
N GLU A 166 -6.93 -4.43 12.75
CA GLU A 166 -7.68 -3.69 13.78
C GLU A 166 -6.84 -3.56 15.05
N ASP A 167 -6.12 -4.61 15.47
CA ASP A 167 -5.18 -4.55 16.59
C ASP A 167 -4.02 -3.58 16.31
N TRP A 168 -3.46 -3.60 15.09
CA TRP A 168 -2.41 -2.67 14.69
C TRP A 168 -2.91 -1.23 14.66
N PHE A 169 -4.07 -0.98 14.05
CA PHE A 169 -4.69 0.35 14.01
C PHE A 169 -4.99 0.86 15.42
N SER A 170 -5.50 0.00 16.31
CA SER A 170 -5.81 0.36 17.70
C SER A 170 -4.55 0.69 18.52
N ARG A 171 -3.42 0.03 18.24
CA ARG A 171 -2.12 0.36 18.84
C ARG A 171 -1.53 1.65 18.28
N ALA A 172 -1.64 1.87 16.98
CA ALA A 172 -1.14 3.06 16.30
C ALA A 172 -1.95 4.33 16.63
N SER A 173 -3.26 4.20 16.92
CA SER A 173 -4.12 5.33 17.26
C SER A 173 -4.08 5.74 18.74
N GLY A 174 -3.31 5.05 19.60
CA GLY A 174 -3.21 5.37 21.03
C GLY A 174 -4.50 5.15 21.82
N THR A 175 -5.54 4.58 21.21
CA THR A 175 -6.81 4.23 21.87
C THR A 175 -6.68 2.86 22.50
N GLY A 176 -5.87 2.76 23.55
CA GLY A 176 -5.74 1.54 24.35
C GLY A 176 -7.06 1.20 25.04
N SER A 177 -7.80 0.24 24.47
CA SER A 177 -8.94 -0.38 25.13
C SER A 177 -8.44 -1.28 26.26
N LEU A 178 -8.53 -0.78 27.50
CA LEU A 178 -8.34 -1.50 28.77
C LEU A 178 -9.48 -2.50 29.02
N VAL A 179 -9.81 -3.35 28.06
CA VAL A 179 -10.82 -4.42 28.22
C VAL A 179 -10.11 -5.76 28.22
N GLY A 180 -9.47 -6.05 29.34
CA GLY A 180 -8.74 -7.29 29.55
C GLY A 180 -8.38 -7.50 31.02
N ALA A 181 -9.27 -7.13 31.95
CA ALA A 181 -9.14 -7.51 33.35
C ALA A 181 -9.35 -9.03 33.46
N ALA A 182 -8.24 -9.76 33.51
CA ALA A 182 -8.20 -11.17 33.84
C ALA A 182 -8.81 -11.37 35.24
N LYS A 183 -9.96 -12.07 35.28
CA LYS A 183 -10.55 -12.60 36.50
C LYS A 183 -9.69 -13.78 36.96
N ILE A 184 -8.70 -13.50 37.80
CA ILE A 184 -7.93 -14.51 38.53
C ILE A 184 -8.80 -14.97 39.69
N THR A 185 -9.42 -16.14 39.54
CA THR A 185 -10.05 -16.85 40.67
C THR A 185 -8.96 -17.66 41.36
N ILE A 186 -8.59 -17.27 42.58
CA ILE A 186 -7.72 -18.07 43.45
C ILE A 186 -8.63 -19.07 44.18
N HIS A 187 -8.23 -20.33 44.14
CA HIS A 187 -8.87 -21.46 44.82
C HIS A 187 -8.69 -21.39 46.34
#